data_AF-A0A2B4FB36-F1
#
_entry.id   AF-A0A2B4FB36-F1
#
_cell.length_a   1.000
_cell.length_b   1.000
_cell.length_c   1.000
_cell.angle_alpha   90.00
_cell.angle_beta   90.00
_cell.angle_gamma   90.00
#
_symmetry.space_group_name_H-M   'P 1'
#
loop_
_entity.id
_entity.type
_entity.pdbx_description
1 polymer ?
#
loop_
_entity_poly.entity_id
_entity_poly.type
_entity_poly.pdbx_seq_one_letter_code
_entity_poly.pdbx_strand_id
1 'polypeptide(L)'
;MPSIKDVADQINSRLNLIATNTANIAKNTSENLVVSQDIRKELNQTNGQLLQIDNKLDVGFASLSQGLFAMLQVQHASLELLDYNRQQNDTIICELVNNNKILCNIMRKLSHQLQMSEKGLESVVRIEGITERIHSSEAVDYDRHHELNKKIEQCCPPKPIPEEECPEVCETPIYRERKLEGQDWKPLPKPQRPDQVR
;
A
#
# COMPACT_ATOMS: atom_id res chain seq x y z
N MET A 1 -61.77 -24.47 -89.70
CA MET A 1 -62.16 -24.92 -88.34
C MET A 1 -61.07 -25.87 -87.86
N PRO A 2 -60.55 -25.71 -86.63
CA PRO A 2 -59.64 -26.69 -86.06
C PRO A 2 -60.31 -28.06 -86.05
N SER A 3 -59.55 -29.11 -86.38
CA SER A 3 -60.05 -30.48 -86.30
C SER A 3 -60.16 -30.91 -84.84
N ILE A 4 -61.01 -31.91 -84.57
CA ILE A 4 -61.11 -32.53 -83.24
C ILE A 4 -59.74 -33.02 -82.75
N LYS A 5 -58.87 -33.43 -83.68
CA LYS A 5 -57.49 -33.83 -83.39
C LYS A 5 -56.64 -32.66 -82.88
N ASP A 6 -56.74 -31.49 -83.50
CA ASP A 6 -55.99 -30.30 -83.05
C ASP A 6 -56.41 -29.87 -81.64
N VAL A 7 -57.70 -30.00 -81.32
CA VAL A 7 -58.23 -29.75 -79.98
C VAL A 7 -57.69 -30.77 -78.97
N ALA A 8 -57.65 -32.05 -79.33
CA ALA A 8 -57.10 -33.10 -78.47
C ALA A 8 -55.60 -32.92 -78.20
N ASP A 9 -54.81 -32.57 -79.23
CA ASP A 9 -53.38 -32.30 -79.09
C ASP A 9 -53.12 -31.07 -78.19
N GLN A 10 -53.94 -30.02 -78.32
CA GLN A 10 -53.87 -28.86 -77.44
C GLN A 10 -54.23 -29.20 -75.98
N ILE A 11 -55.25 -30.03 -75.76
CA ILE A 11 -55.63 -30.51 -74.42
C ILE A 11 -54.48 -31.31 -73.81
N ASN A 12 -53.89 -32.24 -74.54
CA ASN A 12 -52.76 -33.05 -74.07
C ASN A 12 -51.55 -32.17 -73.74
N SER A 13 -51.24 -31.17 -74.56
CA SER A 13 -50.16 -30.21 -74.30
C SER A 13 -50.40 -29.40 -73.01
N ARG A 14 -51.62 -28.90 -72.81
CA ARG A 14 -51.99 -28.18 -71.56
C ARG A 14 -51.94 -29.08 -70.34
N LEU A 15 -52.41 -30.32 -70.46
CA LEU A 15 -52.38 -31.30 -69.38
C LEU A 15 -50.93 -31.62 -68.97
N ASN A 16 -50.04 -31.80 -69.94
CA ASN A 16 -48.61 -31.99 -69.69
C ASN A 16 -47.99 -30.78 -68.98
N LEU A 17 -48.31 -29.56 -69.42
CA LEU A 17 -47.84 -28.34 -68.75
C LEU A 17 -48.33 -28.24 -67.30
N ILE A 18 -49.60 -28.57 -67.04
CA ILE A 18 -50.16 -28.61 -65.68
C ILE A 18 -49.44 -29.65 -64.83
N ALA A 19 -49.21 -30.85 -65.36
CA ALA A 19 -48.48 -31.90 -64.66
C ALA A 19 -47.05 -31.46 -64.30
N THR A 20 -46.31 -30.86 -65.24
CA THR A 20 -44.96 -30.32 -65.00
C THR A 20 -44.97 -29.21 -63.95
N ASN A 21 -45.89 -28.24 -64.07
CA ASN A 21 -45.99 -27.15 -63.09
C ASN A 21 -46.35 -27.65 -61.69
N THR A 22 -47.24 -28.64 -61.60
CA THR A 22 -47.64 -29.26 -60.33
C THR A 22 -46.46 -29.97 -59.68
N ALA A 23 -45.68 -30.73 -60.46
CA ALA A 23 -44.47 -31.40 -59.98
C ALA A 23 -43.40 -30.39 -59.52
N ASN A 24 -43.19 -29.30 -60.26
CA ASN A 24 -42.26 -28.24 -59.88
C ASN A 24 -42.70 -27.51 -58.59
N ILE A 25 -44.00 -27.22 -58.44
CA ILE A 25 -44.53 -26.60 -57.21
C ILE A 25 -44.34 -27.54 -56.02
N ALA A 26 -44.63 -28.83 -56.18
CA ALA A 26 -44.41 -29.81 -55.11
C ALA A 26 -42.93 -29.88 -54.71
N LYS A 27 -42.02 -29.90 -55.70
CA LYS A 27 -40.57 -29.86 -55.47
C LYS A 27 -40.13 -28.60 -54.73
N ASN A 28 -40.52 -27.42 -55.21
CA ASN A 28 -40.17 -26.14 -54.58
C ASN A 28 -40.74 -26.04 -53.15
N THR A 29 -41.94 -26.57 -52.91
CA THR A 29 -42.55 -26.59 -51.56
C THR A 29 -41.75 -27.48 -50.62
N SER A 30 -41.29 -28.64 -51.10
CA SER A 30 -40.41 -29.53 -50.32
C SER A 30 -39.06 -28.87 -50.02
N GLU A 31 -38.44 -28.21 -51.00
CA GLU A 31 -37.17 -27.51 -50.82
C GLU A 31 -37.30 -26.35 -49.82
N ASN A 32 -38.38 -25.56 -49.90
CA ASN A 32 -38.68 -24.50 -48.95
C ASN A 32 -38.88 -25.02 -47.52
N LEU A 33 -39.50 -26.19 -47.36
CA LEU A 33 -39.67 -26.82 -46.04
C LEU A 33 -38.32 -27.20 -45.42
N VAL A 34 -37.41 -27.77 -46.22
CA VAL A 34 -36.05 -28.10 -45.77
C VAL A 34 -35.29 -26.85 -45.35
N VAL A 35 -35.30 -25.80 -46.18
CA VAL A 35 -34.66 -24.51 -45.84
C VAL A 35 -35.24 -23.92 -44.55
N SER A 36 -36.56 -23.99 -44.35
CA SER A 36 -37.17 -23.52 -43.11
C SER A 36 -36.76 -24.34 -41.89
N GLN A 37 -36.51 -25.65 -42.04
CA GLN A 37 -36.02 -26.50 -40.96
C GLN A 37 -34.56 -26.18 -40.63
N ASP A 38 -33.73 -25.96 -41.64
CA ASP A 38 -32.32 -25.58 -41.46
C ASP A 38 -32.20 -24.22 -40.77
N ILE A 39 -32.96 -23.20 -41.21
CA ILE A 39 -33.00 -21.88 -40.54
C ILE A 39 -33.39 -22.01 -39.06
N ARG A 40 -34.40 -22.84 -38.74
CA ARG A 40 -34.80 -23.07 -37.34
C ARG A 40 -33.70 -23.76 -36.53
N LYS A 41 -33.00 -24.72 -37.13
CA LYS A 41 -31.89 -25.43 -36.49
C LYS A 41 -30.72 -24.48 -36.21
N GLU A 42 -30.33 -23.67 -37.19
CA GLU A 42 -29.29 -22.65 -37.03
C GLU A 42 -29.68 -21.62 -35.97
N LEU A 43 -30.92 -21.11 -36.00
CA LEU A 43 -31.40 -20.15 -35.00
C LEU A 43 -31.33 -20.72 -33.58
N ASN A 44 -31.74 -21.98 -33.39
CA ASN A 44 -31.65 -22.65 -32.09
C ASN A 44 -30.20 -22.85 -31.65
N GLN A 45 -29.31 -23.19 -32.58
CA GLN A 45 -27.88 -23.34 -32.30
C GLN A 45 -27.24 -22.01 -31.90
N THR A 46 -27.52 -20.93 -32.64
CA THR A 46 -27.03 -19.58 -32.34
C THR A 46 -27.56 -19.09 -30.99
N ASN A 47 -28.84 -19.29 -30.67
CA ASN A 47 -29.40 -18.97 -29.36
C ASN A 47 -28.71 -19.76 -28.24
N GLY A 48 -28.42 -21.04 -28.46
CA GLY A 48 -27.66 -21.86 -27.50
C GLY A 48 -26.24 -21.32 -27.27
N GLN A 49 -25.55 -20.91 -28.33
CA GLN A 49 -24.22 -20.31 -28.24
C GLN A 49 -24.25 -18.96 -27.51
N LEU A 50 -25.25 -18.11 -27.80
CA LEU A 50 -25.43 -16.83 -27.10
C LEU A 50 -25.65 -17.02 -25.60
N LEU A 51 -26.47 -17.99 -25.20
CA LEU A 51 -26.66 -18.32 -23.77
C LEU A 51 -25.37 -18.84 -23.11
N GLN A 52 -24.53 -19.59 -23.83
CA GLN A 52 -23.24 -20.04 -23.31
C GLN A 52 -22.26 -18.88 -23.14
N ILE A 53 -22.23 -17.94 -24.09
CA ILE A 53 -21.40 -16.73 -24.00
C ILE A 53 -21.85 -15.89 -22.80
N ASP A 54 -23.15 -15.66 -22.65
CA ASP A 54 -23.74 -14.92 -21.53
C ASP A 54 -23.32 -15.51 -20.18
N ASN A 55 -23.50 -16.83 -20.00
CA ASN A 55 -23.09 -17.53 -18.78
C ASN A 55 -21.57 -17.44 -18.52
N LYS A 56 -20.74 -17.53 -19.58
CA LYS A 56 -19.27 -17.41 -19.44
C LYS A 56 -18.85 -16.01 -19.04
N LEU A 57 -19.50 -14.98 -19.59
CA LEU A 57 -19.24 -13.59 -19.25
C LEU A 57 -19.64 -13.31 -17.80
N ASP A 58 -20.82 -13.76 -17.36
CA ASP A 58 -21.28 -13.62 -15.97
C ASP A 58 -20.29 -14.23 -14.97
N VAL A 59 -19.83 -15.47 -15.24
CA VAL A 59 -18.82 -16.13 -14.39
C VAL A 59 -17.49 -15.39 -14.45
N GLY A 60 -17.05 -14.96 -15.63
CA GLY A 60 -15.80 -14.22 -15.82
C GLY A 60 -15.78 -12.90 -15.05
N PHE A 61 -16.86 -12.11 -15.11
CA PHE A 61 -16.98 -10.86 -14.37
C PHE A 61 -17.06 -11.09 -12.86
N ALA A 62 -17.76 -12.13 -12.40
CA ALA A 62 -17.78 -12.49 -10.99
C ALA A 62 -16.37 -12.82 -10.48
N SER A 63 -15.63 -13.69 -11.19
CA SER A 63 -14.25 -14.04 -10.83
C SER A 63 -13.31 -12.83 -10.88
N LEU A 64 -13.43 -11.97 -11.89
CA LEU A 64 -12.63 -10.74 -11.98
C LEU A 64 -12.91 -9.80 -10.79
N SER A 65 -14.19 -9.60 -10.45
CA SER A 65 -14.59 -8.74 -9.34
C SER A 65 -14.07 -9.26 -7.99
N GLN A 66 -14.10 -10.58 -7.78
CA GLN A 66 -13.52 -11.22 -6.60
C GLN A 66 -12.00 -11.07 -6.54
N GLY A 67 -11.31 -11.24 -7.68
CA GLY A 67 -9.86 -11.06 -7.77
C GLY A 67 -9.42 -9.62 -7.48
N LEU A 68 -10.12 -8.63 -8.03
CA LEU A 68 -9.88 -7.22 -7.76
C LEU A 68 -10.12 -6.87 -6.28
N PHE A 69 -11.20 -7.40 -5.69
CA PHE A 69 -11.49 -7.18 -4.28
C PHE A 69 -10.42 -7.78 -3.37
N ALA A 70 -9.96 -9.00 -3.65
CA ALA A 70 -8.85 -9.61 -2.91
C ALA A 70 -7.55 -8.79 -3.04
N MET A 71 -7.26 -8.24 -4.22
CA MET A 71 -6.10 -7.37 -4.43
C MET A 71 -6.19 -6.08 -3.60
N LEU A 72 -7.37 -5.45 -3.54
CA LEU A 72 -7.61 -4.28 -2.70
C LEU A 72 -7.40 -4.59 -1.21
N GLN A 73 -7.87 -5.75 -0.73
CA GLN A 73 -7.62 -6.16 0.66
C GLN A 73 -6.14 -6.31 0.97
N VAL A 74 -5.37 -6.94 0.09
CA VAL A 74 -3.92 -7.07 0.25
C VAL A 74 -3.24 -5.70 0.25
N GLN A 75 -3.67 -4.80 -0.63
CA GLN A 75 -3.13 -3.44 -0.68
C GLN A 75 -3.42 -2.66 0.60
N HIS A 76 -4.64 -2.78 1.16
CA HIS A 76 -4.99 -2.17 2.44
C HIS A 76 -4.13 -2.72 3.58
N ALA A 77 -4.02 -4.04 3.73
CA ALA A 77 -3.18 -4.65 4.77
C ALA A 77 -1.70 -4.25 4.64
N SER A 78 -1.19 -4.13 3.41
CA SER A 78 0.19 -3.68 3.16
C SER A 78 0.41 -2.22 3.57
N LEU A 79 -0.57 -1.35 3.29
CA LEU A 79 -0.53 0.06 3.71
C LEU A 79 -0.57 0.20 5.22
N GLU A 80 -1.37 -0.61 5.91
CA GLU A 80 -1.42 -0.62 7.38
C GLU A 80 -0.10 -1.07 7.99
N LEU A 81 0.50 -2.13 7.45
CA LEU A 81 1.81 -2.59 7.91
C LEU A 81 2.90 -1.54 7.68
N LEU A 82 2.84 -0.83 6.54
CA LEU A 82 3.78 0.24 6.24
C LEU A 82 3.61 1.43 7.19
N ASP A 83 2.38 1.82 7.48
CA ASP A 83 2.07 2.91 8.43
C ASP A 83 2.51 2.53 9.85
N TYR A 84 2.25 1.29 10.27
CA TYR A 84 2.73 0.76 11.54
C TYR A 84 4.26 0.81 11.66
N ASN A 85 4.98 0.34 10.63
CA ASN A 85 6.45 0.37 10.61
C ASN A 85 7.00 1.80 10.64
N ARG A 86 6.35 2.73 9.91
CA ARG A 86 6.73 4.15 9.97
C ARG A 86 6.60 4.69 11.39
N GLN A 87 5.48 4.43 12.05
CA GLN A 87 5.23 4.91 13.42
C GLN A 87 6.17 4.28 14.45
N GLN A 88 6.53 3.00 14.29
CA GLN A 88 7.56 2.37 15.12
C GLN A 88 8.91 3.07 14.95
N ASN A 89 9.31 3.36 13.72
CA ASN A 89 10.56 4.08 13.46
C ASN A 89 10.55 5.48 14.06
N ASP A 90 9.44 6.22 13.95
CA ASP A 90 9.29 7.54 14.57
C ASP A 90 9.44 7.44 16.11
N THR A 91 8.86 6.41 16.72
CA THR A 91 9.00 6.14 18.17
C THR A 91 10.45 5.85 18.55
N ILE A 92 11.13 4.97 17.81
CA ILE A 92 12.54 4.62 18.06
C ILE A 92 13.42 5.87 17.95
N ILE A 93 13.23 6.70 16.92
CA ILE A 93 13.96 7.95 16.74
C ILE A 93 13.74 8.86 17.94
N CYS A 94 12.49 8.99 18.40
CA CYS A 94 12.15 9.80 19.56
C CYS A 94 12.86 9.35 20.84
N GLU A 95 12.87 8.04 21.11
CA GLU A 95 13.60 7.45 22.24
C GLU A 95 15.12 7.66 22.13
N LEU A 96 15.69 7.57 20.93
CA LEU A 96 17.12 7.86 20.71
C LEU A 96 17.47 9.32 21.02
N VAL A 97 16.61 10.27 20.63
CA VAL A 97 16.78 11.70 20.96
C VAL A 97 16.72 11.90 22.47
N ASN A 98 15.75 11.28 23.15
CA ASN A 98 15.60 11.37 24.59
C ASN A 98 16.81 10.77 25.34
N ASN A 99 17.33 9.63 24.86
CA ASN A 99 18.56 9.03 25.39
C ASN A 99 19.77 9.95 25.21
N ASN A 100 19.89 10.64 24.06
CA ASN A 100 20.96 11.61 23.83
C ASN A 100 20.90 12.76 24.84
N LYS A 101 19.71 13.26 25.17
CA LYS A 101 19.54 14.27 26.23
C LYS A 101 20.00 13.75 27.60
N ILE A 102 19.68 12.50 27.94
CA ILE A 102 20.14 11.89 29.20
C ILE A 102 21.66 11.78 29.23
N LEU A 103 22.28 11.29 28.14
CA LEU A 103 23.73 11.18 28.01
C LEU A 103 24.41 12.54 28.13
N CYS A 104 23.90 13.57 27.44
CA CYS A 104 24.40 14.94 27.56
C CYS A 104 24.36 15.44 29.01
N ASN A 105 23.24 15.23 29.72
CA ASN A 105 23.13 15.60 31.13
C ASN A 105 24.09 14.82 32.04
N ILE A 106 24.33 13.54 31.77
CA ILE A 106 25.31 12.72 32.50
C ILE A 106 26.72 13.25 32.27
N MET A 107 27.11 13.48 31.01
CA MET A 107 28.42 14.03 30.66
C MET A 107 28.66 15.37 31.35
N ARG A 108 27.65 16.25 31.36
CA ARG A 108 27.70 17.53 32.07
C ARG A 108 27.95 17.35 33.56
N LYS A 109 27.20 16.46 34.23
CA LYS A 109 27.40 16.16 35.66
C LYS A 109 28.78 15.57 35.95
N LEU A 110 29.28 14.68 35.08
CA LEU A 110 30.62 14.11 35.20
C LEU A 110 31.71 15.17 35.03
N SER A 111 31.57 16.09 34.07
CA SER A 111 32.47 17.22 33.91
C SER A 111 32.50 18.11 35.16
N HIS A 112 31.34 18.42 35.74
CA HIS A 112 31.26 19.17 37.01
C HIS A 112 31.91 18.41 38.17
N GLN A 113 31.72 17.09 38.26
CA GLN A 113 32.34 16.26 39.28
C GLN A 113 33.87 16.20 39.14
N LEU A 114 34.38 16.09 37.90
CA LEU A 114 35.82 16.14 37.62
C LEU A 114 36.42 17.48 38.05
N GLN A 115 35.79 18.61 37.71
CA GLN A 115 36.24 19.93 38.15
C GLN A 115 36.26 20.07 39.68
N MET A 116 35.24 19.54 40.37
CA MET A 116 35.25 19.52 41.84
C MET A 116 36.36 18.61 42.40
N SER A 117 36.60 17.47 41.77
CA SER A 117 37.67 16.54 42.17
C SER A 117 39.06 17.15 41.98
N GLU A 118 39.28 17.91 40.89
CA GLU A 118 40.53 18.64 40.65
C GLU A 118 40.79 19.68 41.74
N LYS A 119 39.78 20.49 42.09
CA LYS A 119 39.88 21.46 43.20
C LYS A 119 40.06 20.78 44.56
N GLY A 120 39.44 19.61 44.74
CA GLY A 120 39.62 18.78 45.92
C GLY A 120 41.06 18.28 46.04
N LEU A 121 41.62 17.76 44.95
CA LEU A 121 43.01 17.33 44.88
C LEU A 121 43.97 18.49 45.18
N GLU A 122 43.74 19.65 44.59
CA GLU A 122 44.52 20.87 44.88
C GLU A 122 44.49 21.22 46.38
N SER A 123 43.31 21.11 47.01
CA SER A 123 43.15 21.34 48.45
C SER A 123 43.87 20.29 49.30
N VAL A 124 43.86 19.01 48.89
CA VAL A 124 44.59 17.93 49.57
C VAL A 124 46.09 18.14 49.45
N VAL A 125 46.61 18.43 48.25
CA VAL A 125 48.03 18.77 48.04
C VAL A 125 48.45 19.97 48.89
N ARG A 126 47.55 20.96 49.05
CA ARG A 126 47.79 22.09 49.94
C ARG A 126 47.92 21.65 51.41
N ILE A 127 47.03 20.79 51.89
CA ILE A 127 47.06 20.27 53.27
C ILE A 127 48.30 19.41 53.49
N GLU A 128 48.60 18.49 52.56
CA GLU A 128 49.81 17.65 52.59
C GLU A 128 51.05 18.52 52.71
N GLY A 129 51.15 19.55 51.87
CA GLY A 129 52.21 20.53 51.99
C GLY A 129 52.22 21.23 53.35
N ILE A 130 51.08 21.61 53.94
CA ILE A 130 51.03 22.17 55.33
C ILE A 130 51.57 21.16 56.36
N THR A 131 51.26 19.87 56.20
CA THR A 131 51.71 18.82 57.12
C THR A 131 53.19 18.46 56.95
N GLU A 132 53.75 18.55 55.74
CA GLU A 132 55.19 18.41 55.49
C GLU A 132 55.99 19.63 56.01
N ARG A 133 55.35 20.81 56.08
CA ARG A 133 55.87 22.08 56.61
C ARG A 133 56.03 22.16 58.13
N ILE A 134 56.16 21.02 58.82
CA ILE A 134 56.73 21.00 60.18
C ILE A 134 58.16 21.60 60.15
N HIS A 135 58.79 21.69 58.97
CA HIS A 135 59.95 22.55 58.70
C HIS A 135 59.54 23.91 58.07
N SER A 136 59.96 25.00 58.71
CA SER A 136 59.48 26.37 58.42
C SER A 136 59.99 26.98 57.12
N SER A 137 61.12 26.49 56.59
CA SER A 137 61.73 26.98 55.34
C SER A 137 60.91 26.62 54.10
N GLU A 138 60.45 25.37 54.01
CA GLU A 138 59.72 24.83 52.87
C GLU A 138 58.31 25.42 52.76
N ALA A 139 57.79 26.00 53.85
CA ALA A 139 56.49 26.66 53.87
C ALA A 139 56.46 27.93 53.03
N VAL A 140 57.53 28.74 53.14
CA VAL A 140 57.63 30.03 52.47
C VAL A 140 57.71 29.86 50.96
N ASP A 141 58.43 28.84 50.48
CA ASP A 141 58.58 28.60 49.04
C ASP A 141 57.28 28.11 48.39
N TYR A 142 56.49 27.28 49.09
CA TYR A 142 55.18 26.90 48.60
C TYR A 142 54.20 28.07 48.57
N ASP A 143 54.13 28.88 49.64
CA ASP A 143 53.24 30.04 49.68
C ASP A 143 53.60 31.01 48.54
N ARG A 144 54.90 31.19 48.27
CA ARG A 144 55.38 31.98 47.14
C ARG A 144 54.96 31.38 45.79
N HIS A 145 55.08 30.06 45.61
CA HIS A 145 54.63 29.37 44.39
C HIS A 145 53.12 29.45 44.19
N HIS A 146 52.34 29.27 45.25
CA HIS A 146 50.88 29.39 45.23
C HIS A 146 50.46 30.83 44.89
N GLU A 147 51.09 31.85 45.48
CA GLU A 147 50.87 33.24 45.08
C GLU A 147 51.24 33.51 43.62
N LEU A 148 52.34 32.91 43.12
CA LEU A 148 52.76 33.05 41.73
C LEU A 148 51.73 32.43 40.78
N ASN A 149 51.25 31.21 41.08
CA ASN A 149 50.20 30.55 40.29
C ASN A 149 48.92 31.36 40.30
N LYS A 150 48.51 31.90 41.45
CA LYS A 150 47.34 32.78 41.54
C LYS A 150 47.49 34.04 40.68
N LYS A 151 48.68 34.63 40.62
CA LYS A 151 48.97 35.75 39.71
C LYS A 151 48.93 35.32 38.24
N ILE A 152 49.43 34.12 37.91
CA ILE A 152 49.37 33.56 36.56
C ILE A 152 47.92 33.33 36.13
N GLU A 153 47.07 32.80 37.01
CA GLU A 153 45.64 32.59 36.74
C GLU A 153 44.88 33.91 36.58
N GLN A 154 45.25 34.95 37.34
CA GLN A 154 44.73 36.31 37.11
C GLN A 154 45.20 36.88 35.75
N CYS A 155 46.45 36.58 35.38
CA CYS A 155 47.05 36.74 34.06
C CYS A 155 46.19 36.21 32.91
N CYS A 156 45.98 34.90 32.98
CA CYS A 156 45.47 34.06 31.91
C CYS A 156 44.48 33.07 32.52
N PRO A 157 43.24 33.52 32.83
CA PRO A 157 42.25 32.61 33.37
C PRO A 157 42.01 31.48 32.36
N PRO A 158 41.89 30.22 32.83
CA PRO A 158 41.59 29.11 31.95
C PRO A 158 40.30 29.40 31.20
N LYS A 159 40.31 29.19 29.88
CA LYS A 159 39.15 29.47 29.03
C LYS A 159 37.99 28.59 29.53
N PRO A 160 36.82 29.17 29.85
CA PRO A 160 35.68 28.37 30.22
C PRO A 160 35.33 27.47 29.04
N ILE A 161 35.20 26.17 29.32
CA ILE A 161 34.69 25.22 28.33
C ILE A 161 33.22 25.60 28.11
N PRO A 162 32.82 25.99 26.89
CA PRO A 162 31.44 26.33 26.62
C PRO A 162 30.57 25.10 26.88
N GLU A 163 29.52 25.26 27.69
CA GLU A 163 28.57 24.19 27.96
C GLU A 163 27.66 24.07 26.73
N GLU A 164 27.80 22.98 25.97
CA GLU A 164 26.91 22.72 24.84
C GLU A 164 25.48 22.50 25.35
N GLU A 165 24.50 23.08 24.65
CA GLU A 165 23.10 22.88 24.98
C GLU A 165 22.69 21.43 24.68
N CYS A 166 22.11 20.76 25.67
CA CYS A 166 21.56 19.43 25.45
C CYS A 166 20.34 19.49 24.53
N PRO A 167 20.13 18.48 23.68
CA PRO A 167 19.00 18.44 22.77
C PRO A 167 17.66 18.47 23.51
N GLU A 168 16.65 19.00 22.84
CA GLU A 168 15.27 19.03 23.35
C GLU A 168 14.67 17.61 23.42
N VAL A 169 13.67 17.45 24.29
CA VAL A 169 12.95 16.18 24.43
C VAL A 169 12.01 16.03 23.24
N CYS A 170 12.03 14.86 22.63
CA CYS A 170 11.05 14.50 21.63
C CYS A 170 9.75 14.03 22.32
N GLU A 171 8.61 14.52 21.83
CA GLU A 171 7.29 14.04 22.25
C GLU A 171 6.99 12.68 21.62
N THR A 172 6.67 11.69 22.45
CA THR A 172 6.35 10.34 21.97
C THR A 172 5.11 10.41 21.06
N PRO A 173 5.20 9.89 19.81
CA PRO A 173 4.05 9.89 18.92
C PRO A 173 2.91 9.03 19.48
N ILE A 174 1.67 9.53 19.40
CA ILE A 174 0.48 8.84 19.91
C ILE A 174 0.01 7.81 18.89
N TYR A 175 0.05 6.52 19.26
CA TYR A 175 -0.51 5.45 18.45
C TYR A 175 -2.05 5.50 18.44
N ARG A 176 -2.63 5.51 17.24
CA ARG A 176 -4.06 5.24 17.06
C ARG A 176 -4.19 4.13 16.05
N GLU A 177 -4.64 2.97 16.51
CA GLU A 177 -4.98 1.86 15.63
C GLU A 177 -6.07 2.32 14.66
N ARG A 178 -5.74 2.31 13.36
CA ARG A 178 -6.71 2.67 12.33
C ARG A 178 -7.73 1.54 12.25
N LYS A 179 -8.97 1.83 12.64
CA LYS A 179 -10.07 0.88 12.39
C LYS A 179 -10.40 0.91 10.91
N LEU A 180 -10.24 -0.22 10.24
CA LEU A 180 -10.83 -0.43 8.93
C LEU A 180 -12.36 -0.39 9.11
N GLU A 181 -13.01 0.64 8.60
CA GLU A 181 -14.44 0.58 8.37
C GLU A 181 -14.66 -0.54 7.35
N GLY A 182 -15.30 -1.63 7.79
CA GLY A 182 -15.52 -2.82 6.98
C GLY A 182 -16.11 -2.42 5.63
N GLN A 183 -15.41 -2.76 4.55
CA GLN A 183 -15.84 -2.36 3.22
C GLN A 183 -17.16 -3.06 2.89
N ASP A 184 -18.22 -2.26 2.71
CA ASP A 184 -19.56 -2.67 2.26
C ASP A 184 -19.56 -3.15 0.80
N TRP A 185 -18.60 -4.00 0.42
CA TRP A 185 -18.57 -4.53 -0.92
C TRP A 185 -19.75 -5.48 -1.12
N LYS A 186 -20.58 -5.16 -2.11
CA LYS A 186 -21.62 -6.04 -2.63
C LYS A 186 -21.33 -6.32 -4.10
N PRO A 187 -21.55 -7.55 -4.58
CA PRO A 187 -21.46 -7.84 -6.01
C PRO A 187 -22.36 -6.89 -6.80
N LEU A 188 -21.96 -6.57 -8.04
CA LEU A 188 -22.84 -5.83 -8.94
C LEU A 188 -24.15 -6.61 -9.11
N PRO A 189 -25.31 -5.94 -9.08
CA PRO A 189 -26.59 -6.59 -9.31
C PRO A 189 -26.59 -7.24 -10.70
N LYS A 190 -27.21 -8.41 -10.83
CA LYS A 190 -27.33 -9.07 -12.13
C LYS A 190 -28.05 -8.13 -13.11
N PRO A 191 -27.55 -7.96 -14.34
CA PRO A 191 -28.23 -7.15 -15.34
C PRO A 191 -29.64 -7.72 -15.56
N GLN A 192 -30.65 -6.88 -15.42
CA GLN A 192 -32.03 -7.27 -15.73
C GLN A 192 -32.12 -7.46 -17.24
N ARG A 193 -32.41 -8.68 -17.69
CA ARG A 193 -32.79 -8.87 -19.10
C ARG A 193 -34.08 -8.09 -19.33
N PRO A 194 -34.19 -7.30 -20.40
CA PRO A 194 -35.48 -6.73 -20.77
C PRO A 194 -36.44 -7.90 -20.95
N ASP A 195 -37.52 -7.90 -20.17
CA ASP A 195 -38.56 -8.91 -20.26
C ASP A 195 -38.93 -9.05 -21.72
N GLN A 196 -38.87 -10.28 -22.23
CA GLN A 196 -39.31 -10.59 -23.58
C GLN A 196 -40.77 -10.15 -23.67
N VAL A 197 -40.98 -9.00 -24.32
CA VAL A 197 -42.31 -8.49 -24.67
C VAL A 197 -42.96 -9.61 -25.48
N ARG A 198 -43.91 -10.28 -24.82
CA ARG A 198 -44.61 -11.46 -25.30
C ARG A 198 -45.58 -11.10 -26.39
#